data_AF-A0A1I4B0X1-F1
#
_entry.id   AF-A0A1I4B0X1-F1
#
_cell.length_a   1.000
_cell.length_b   1.000
_cell.length_c   1.000
_cell.angle_alpha   90.00
_cell.angle_beta   90.00
_cell.angle_gamma   90.00
#
_symmetry.space_group_name_H-M   'P 1'
#
loop_
_entity.id
_entity.type
_entity.pdbx_description
1 polymer ?
#
loop_
_entity_poly.entity_id
_entity_poly.type
_entity_poly.pdbx_seq_one_letter_code
_entity_poly.pdbx_strand_id
1 'polypeptide(L)'
;MIFTKVATYIAALMCVLGVLRMAMVLAFGSDPEMMKAYVGGKSPGHYIDQATVVIFYGLVVGVLTEISRSIARLNSKSVSDQRNQVEGGE
;
A
#
# COMPACT_ATOMS: atom_id res chain seq x y z
N MET A 1 10.92 2.08 12.62
CA MET A 1 11.87 1.46 11.67
C MET A 1 11.72 2.15 10.32
N ILE A 2 12.83 2.47 9.64
CA ILE A 2 12.78 3.13 8.30
C ILE A 2 12.04 2.24 7.30
N PHE A 3 12.26 0.92 7.35
CA PHE A 3 11.58 -0.07 6.50
C PHE A 3 10.05 0.05 6.53
N THR A 4 9.42 0.07 7.71
CA THR A 4 7.95 0.15 7.82
C THR A 4 7.40 1.50 7.40
N LYS A 5 8.19 2.58 7.43
CA LYS A 5 7.79 3.87 6.86
C LYS A 5 7.81 3.82 5.33
N VAL A 6 8.88 3.31 4.74
CA VAL A 6 9.03 3.18 3.28
C VAL A 6 7.97 2.24 2.71
N ALA A 7 7.74 1.08 3.34
CA ALA A 7 6.72 0.13 2.91
C ALA A 7 5.30 0.72 2.93
N THR A 8 4.97 1.55 3.94
CA THR A 8 3.68 2.27 3.95
C THR A 8 3.55 3.23 2.78
N TYR A 9 4.59 4.00 2.45
CA TYR A 9 4.53 4.91 1.30
C TYR A 9 4.41 4.15 -0.01
N ILE A 10 5.12 3.04 -0.17
CA ILE A 10 5.01 2.19 -1.36
C ILE A 10 3.59 1.64 -1.50
N ALA A 11 3.02 1.08 -0.42
CA ALA A 11 1.65 0.58 -0.41
C ALA A 11 0.63 1.66 -0.80
N ALA A 12 0.76 2.86 -0.23
CA ALA A 12 -0.08 3.99 -0.55
C ALA A 12 0.04 4.40 -2.03
N LEU A 13 1.27 4.49 -2.55
CA LEU A 13 1.52 4.81 -3.97
C LEU A 13 0.91 3.77 -4.90
N MET A 14 1.05 2.48 -4.58
CA MET A 14 0.45 1.40 -5.38
C MET A 14 -1.07 1.54 -5.44
N CYS A 15 -1.72 1.78 -4.30
CA CYS A 15 -3.17 2.00 -4.26
C CYS A 15 -3.58 3.24 -5.05
N VAL A 16 -2.92 4.38 -4.85
CA VAL A 16 -3.23 5.64 -5.56
C VAL A 16 -3.05 5.49 -7.06
N LEU A 17 -1.92 4.93 -7.51
CA LEU A 17 -1.64 4.74 -8.93
C LEU A 17 -2.59 3.72 -9.57
N GLY A 18 -2.92 2.65 -8.86
CA GLY A 18 -3.90 1.67 -9.31
C GLY A 18 -5.29 2.28 -9.48
N VAL A 19 -5.78 3.02 -8.49
CA VAL A 19 -7.07 3.73 -8.56
C VAL A 19 -7.09 4.77 -9.67
N LEU A 20 -6.02 5.57 -9.79
CA LEU A 20 -5.89 6.56 -10.86
C LEU A 20 -5.95 5.88 -12.23
N ARG A 21 -5.23 4.78 -12.43
CA ARG A 21 -5.24 4.04 -13.70
C ARG A 21 -6.62 3.48 -14.02
N MET A 22 -7.34 2.97 -13.01
CA MET A 22 -8.73 2.55 -13.15
C MET A 22 -9.64 3.71 -13.58
N ALA A 23 -9.53 4.86 -12.91
CA ALA A 23 -10.32 6.05 -13.22
C ALA A 23 -10.09 6.52 -14.66
N MET A 24 -8.84 6.50 -15.14
CA MET A 24 -8.50 6.87 -16.52
C MET A 24 -9.13 5.91 -17.54
N VAL A 25 -9.12 4.61 -17.28
CA VAL A 25 -9.76 3.62 -18.16
C VAL A 25 -11.28 3.81 -18.17
N LEU A 26 -11.89 4.10 -17.03
CA LEU A 26 -13.34 4.36 -16.96
C LEU A 26 -13.72 5.68 -17.66
N ALA A 27 -12.87 6.70 -17.57
CA ALA A 27 -13.11 8.00 -18.20
C ALA A 27 -12.96 7.95 -19.73
N PHE A 28 -12.00 7.19 -20.24
CA PHE A 28 -11.65 7.21 -21.67
C PHE A 28 -11.96 5.91 -22.41
N GLY A 29 -12.41 4.84 -21.74
CA GLY A 29 -12.51 3.49 -22.31
C GLY A 29 -13.40 3.34 -23.55
N SER A 30 -14.29 4.30 -23.80
CA SER A 30 -15.14 4.37 -25.01
C SER A 30 -14.52 5.12 -26.18
N ASP A 31 -13.42 5.86 -25.96
CA ASP A 31 -12.72 6.67 -26.96
C ASP A 31 -11.31 6.08 -27.23
N PRO A 32 -11.12 5.42 -28.38
CA PRO A 32 -9.83 4.82 -28.74
C PRO A 32 -8.67 5.83 -28.87
N GLU A 33 -8.94 7.06 -29.30
CA GLU A 33 -7.92 8.10 -29.46
C GLU A 33 -7.43 8.59 -28.09
N MET A 34 -8.38 8.86 -27.19
CA MET A 34 -8.08 9.28 -25.82
C MET A 34 -7.42 8.16 -25.01
N MET A 35 -7.87 6.91 -25.17
CA MET A 35 -7.21 5.75 -24.57
C MET A 35 -5.76 5.64 -25.00
N LYS A 36 -5.46 5.81 -26.29
CA LYS A 36 -4.09 5.76 -26.81
C LYS A 36 -3.23 6.90 -26.27
N ALA A 37 -3.79 8.12 -26.16
CA ALA A 37 -3.07 9.29 -25.71
C ALA A 37 -2.76 9.28 -24.19
N TYR A 38 -3.70 8.81 -23.36
CA TYR A 38 -3.64 8.98 -21.90
C TYR A 38 -3.44 7.70 -21.09
N VAL A 39 -3.81 6.53 -21.64
CA VAL A 39 -3.76 5.24 -20.92
C VAL A 39 -2.74 4.29 -21.55
N GLY A 40 -2.68 4.33 -22.88
CA GLY A 40 -1.82 3.56 -23.75
C GLY A 40 -2.62 2.73 -24.75
N GLY A 41 -1.95 2.24 -25.79
CA GLY A 41 -2.60 1.59 -26.95
C GLY A 41 -3.10 0.16 -26.75
N LYS A 42 -3.26 -0.33 -25.51
CA LYS A 42 -3.83 -1.67 -25.23
C LYS A 42 -5.34 -1.58 -24.93
N SER A 43 -6.00 -2.74 -24.82
CA SER A 43 -7.43 -2.79 -24.51
C SER A 43 -7.74 -2.27 -23.09
N PRO A 44 -8.92 -1.67 -22.86
CA PRO A 44 -9.38 -1.25 -21.52
C PRO A 44 -9.28 -2.37 -20.48
N GLY A 45 -9.71 -3.58 -20.83
CA GLY A 45 -9.67 -4.75 -19.94
C GLY A 45 -8.25 -5.06 -19.43
N HIS A 46 -7.23 -4.96 -20.28
CA HIS A 46 -5.85 -5.18 -19.86
C HIS A 46 -5.39 -4.21 -18.77
N TYR A 47 -5.81 -2.95 -18.85
CA TYR A 47 -5.45 -1.93 -17.88
C TYR A 47 -6.23 -2.07 -16.57
N ILE A 48 -7.48 -2.52 -16.65
CA ILE A 48 -8.31 -2.90 -15.50
C ILE A 48 -7.66 -4.03 -14.71
N ASP A 49 -7.24 -5.10 -15.39
CA ASP A 49 -6.59 -6.25 -14.74
C ASP A 49 -5.29 -5.82 -14.07
N GLN A 50 -4.46 -5.04 -14.77
CA GLN A 50 -3.20 -4.53 -14.24
C GLN A 50 -3.43 -3.64 -13.01
N ALA A 51 -4.38 -2.69 -13.08
CA ALA A 51 -4.71 -1.81 -11.97
C ALA A 51 -5.21 -2.61 -10.75
N THR A 52 -6.07 -3.59 -10.98
CA THR A 52 -6.62 -4.46 -9.93
C THR A 52 -5.52 -5.22 -9.20
N VAL A 53 -4.58 -5.83 -9.94
CA VAL A 53 -3.43 -6.53 -9.36
C VAL A 53 -2.55 -5.59 -8.54
N VAL A 54 -2.27 -4.39 -9.04
CA VAL A 54 -1.45 -3.39 -8.33
C VAL A 54 -2.12 -2.94 -7.03
N ILE A 55 -3.42 -2.67 -7.03
CA ILE A 55 -4.18 -2.32 -5.82
C ILE A 55 -4.12 -3.48 -4.82
N PHE A 56 -4.34 -4.71 -5.28
CA PHE A 56 -4.30 -5.89 -4.42
C PHE A 56 -2.94 -6.05 -3.72
N TYR A 57 -1.83 -5.92 -4.47
CA TYR A 57 -0.50 -5.93 -3.86
C TYR A 57 -0.28 -4.77 -2.89
N GLY A 58 -0.76 -3.56 -3.22
CA GLY A 58 -0.70 -2.41 -2.31
C GLY A 58 -1.39 -2.70 -0.97
N LEU A 59 -2.57 -3.31 -1.01
CA LEU A 59 -3.31 -3.73 0.19
C LEU A 59 -2.53 -4.78 0.99
N VAL A 60 -2.02 -5.83 0.35
CA VAL A 60 -1.24 -6.89 1.02
C VAL A 60 -0.01 -6.28 1.70
N VAL A 61 0.76 -5.45 1.00
CA VAL A 61 1.95 -4.79 1.56
C VAL A 61 1.57 -3.86 2.71
N GLY A 62 0.47 -3.11 2.58
CA GLY A 62 -0.06 -2.24 3.62
C GLY A 62 -0.37 -3.02 4.90
N VAL A 63 -1.16 -4.09 4.80
CA VAL A 63 -1.53 -4.95 5.93
C VAL A 63 -0.29 -5.56 6.59
N LEU A 64 0.64 -6.12 5.81
CA LEU A 64 1.88 -6.67 6.34
C LEU A 64 2.73 -5.61 7.08
N THR A 65 2.72 -4.39 6.58
CA THR A 65 3.42 -3.26 7.22
C THR A 65 2.77 -2.87 8.55
N GLU A 66 1.44 -2.89 8.64
CA GLU A 66 0.72 -2.65 9.88
C GLU A 66 0.97 -3.74 10.91
N ILE A 67 0.94 -5.02 10.50
CA ILE A 67 1.28 -6.16 11.35
C ILE A 67 2.70 -5.99 11.91
N SER A 68 3.69 -5.71 11.06
CA SER A 68 5.08 -5.49 11.47
C SER A 68 5.20 -4.36 12.51
N ARG A 69 4.45 -3.27 12.32
CA ARG A 69 4.43 -2.13 13.26
C ARG A 69 3.79 -2.50 14.59
N SER A 70 2.71 -3.27 14.57
CA SER A 70 2.03 -3.74 15.78
C SER A 70 2.93 -4.65 16.60
N ILE A 71 3.62 -5.61 15.96
CA ILE A 71 4.58 -6.49 16.63
C ILE A 71 5.73 -5.69 17.25
N ALA A 72 6.31 -4.75 16.52
CA ALA A 72 7.41 -3.91 17.03
C ALA A 72 7.00 -3.09 18.26
N ARG A 73 5.77 -2.56 18.29
CA ARG A 73 5.23 -1.82 19.44
C ARG A 73 5.01 -2.71 20.66
N LEU A 74 4.47 -3.92 20.46
CA LEU A 74 4.27 -4.88 21.53
C LEU A 74 5.61 -5.27 22.19
N ASN A 75 6.64 -5.51 21.38
CA ASN A 75 7.96 -5.87 21.89
C ASN A 75 8.63 -4.70 22.66
N SER A 76 8.45 -3.45 22.23
CA SER A 76 8.98 -2.31 23.00
C SER A 76 8.28 -2.13 24.36
N LYS A 77 6.99 -2.46 24.43
CA LYS A 77 6.19 -2.30 25.66
C LYS A 77 6.56 -3.35 26.71
N SER A 78 6.76 -4.61 26.31
CA SER A 78 7.18 -5.66 27.25
C SER A 78 8.54 -5.34 27.88
N VAL A 79 9.48 -4.81 27.08
CA VAL A 79 10.81 -4.41 27.56
C VAL A 79 10.73 -3.25 28.55
N SER A 80 9.90 -2.22 28.30
CA SER A 80 9.73 -1.11 29.25
C SER A 80 9.05 -1.54 30.55
N ASP A 81 8.06 -2.44 30.48
CA ASP A 81 7.34 -2.91 31.66
C ASP A 81 8.26 -3.74 32.58
N GLN A 82 9.14 -4.57 32.01
CA GLN A 82 10.17 -5.28 32.78
C GLN A 82 11.15 -4.34 33.48
N ARG A 83 11.61 -3.31 32.77
CA ARG A 83 12.55 -2.32 33.34
C ARG A 83 11.95 -1.59 34.55
N ASN A 84 10.71 -1.15 34.44
CA ASN A 84 10.04 -0.42 35.53
C ASN A 84 9.79 -1.28 36.77
N GLN A 85 9.59 -2.59 36.62
CA GLN A 85 9.46 -3.51 37.77
C GLN A 85 10.79 -3.69 38.53
N VAL A 86 11.93 -3.60 37.84
CA VAL A 86 13.25 -3.68 38.46
C VAL A 86 13.58 -2.38 39.19
N GLU A 87 13.31 -1.22 38.58
CA GLU A 87 13.63 0.10 39.15
C GLU A 87 12.64 0.55 40.25
N GLY A 88 11.41 0.05 40.28
CA GLY A 88 10.39 0.41 41.28
C GLY A 88 10.35 -0.50 42.53
N GLY A 89 11.30 -1.43 42.65
CA GLY A 89 11.38 -2.41 43.74
C GLY A 89 12.39 -2.07 44.85
N GLU A 90 12.99 -0.88 44.83
CA GLU A 90 13.92 -0.39 45.87
C GLU A 90 13.23 0.53 46.89
#